data_AF-A0A968VSX2-F1
#
_entry.id   AF-A0A968VSX2-F1
#
_cell.length_a   1.000
_cell.length_b   1.000
_cell.length_c   1.000
_cell.angle_alpha   90.00
_cell.angle_beta   90.00
_cell.angle_gamma   90.00
#
_symmetry.space_group_name_H-M   'P 1'
#
loop_
_entity.id
_entity.type
_entity.pdbx_description
1 polymer ?
#
loop_
_entity_poly.entity_id
_entity_poly.type
_entity_poly.pdbx_seq_one_letter_code
_entity_poly.pdbx_strand_id
1 'polypeptide(L)'
;MRGSVLIVVGSASPRAHQQIAFLGRSGQYAMYHMGEPIAPDERNLLLHLPMLAPQAALDSETSRRVSQALAAQVCSIVQREHPALLVLVGGDTAIAVLARLGISSLHIVRELLPGVPLAQGRDRSGTLYTLVLKAGGHGDAAALQTIVQYAQESALGSLKFGHALR
;
A
#
# COMPACT_ATOMS: atom_id res chain seq x y z
N MET A 1 -11.24 9.41 6.57
CA MET A 1 -11.25 8.06 7.17
C MET A 1 -10.61 8.13 8.54
N ARG A 2 -11.30 7.74 9.62
CA ARG A 2 -10.65 7.24 10.85
C ARG A 2 -10.61 5.72 10.70
N GLY A 3 -9.68 5.20 9.91
CA GLY A 3 -9.58 3.78 9.60
C GLY A 3 -8.12 3.38 9.45
N SER A 4 -7.82 2.11 9.74
CA SER A 4 -6.46 1.56 9.70
C SER A 4 -5.83 1.67 8.30
N VAL A 5 -4.53 1.90 8.25
CA VAL A 5 -3.76 2.04 7.00
C VAL A 5 -2.70 0.96 6.96
N LEU A 6 -2.64 0.21 5.86
CA LEU A 6 -1.53 -0.68 5.56
C LEU A 6 -0.75 -0.12 4.37
N ILE A 7 0.51 0.23 4.60
CA ILE A 7 1.46 0.63 3.57
C ILE A 7 2.39 -0.56 3.28
N VAL A 8 2.51 -0.92 2.02
CA VAL A 8 3.38 -2.00 1.55
C VAL A 8 4.40 -1.43 0.59
N VAL A 9 5.68 -1.48 0.99
CA VAL A 9 6.79 -1.00 0.17
C VAL A 9 7.65 -2.17 -0.31
N GLY A 10 7.32 -2.67 -1.50
CA GLY A 10 8.09 -3.72 -2.16
C GLY A 10 9.17 -3.19 -3.12
N SER A 11 9.53 -1.91 -3.00
CA SER A 11 10.59 -1.32 -3.81
C SER A 11 11.90 -1.26 -3.03
N ALA A 12 12.96 -1.86 -3.60
CA ALA A 12 14.33 -1.74 -3.10
C ALA A 12 15.00 -0.38 -3.40
N SER A 13 14.28 0.57 -4.02
CA SER A 13 14.90 1.82 -4.48
C SER A 13 15.32 2.71 -3.30
N PRO A 14 16.42 3.49 -3.43
CA PRO A 14 16.82 4.45 -2.40
C PRO A 14 15.73 5.49 -2.10
N ARG A 15 14.96 5.89 -3.12
CA ARG A 15 13.83 6.83 -2.97
C ARG A 15 12.72 6.27 -2.08
N ALA A 16 12.33 5.02 -2.27
CA ALA A 16 11.34 4.38 -1.41
C ALA A 16 11.81 4.31 0.06
N HIS A 17 13.10 4.05 0.28
CA HIS A 17 13.67 4.01 1.63
C HIS A 17 13.75 5.39 2.29
N GLN A 18 14.04 6.45 1.53
CA GLN A 18 13.93 7.82 2.01
C GLN A 18 12.50 8.15 2.45
N GLN A 19 11.49 7.68 1.69
CA GLN A 19 10.09 7.87 2.03
C GLN A 19 9.68 7.10 3.30
N ILE A 20 10.15 5.85 3.45
CA ILE A 20 9.96 5.06 4.67
C ILE A 20 10.57 5.79 5.88
N ALA A 21 11.82 6.23 5.77
CA ALA A 21 12.52 6.93 6.85
C ALA A 21 11.84 8.25 7.22
N PHE A 22 11.33 8.99 6.23
CA PHE A 22 10.58 10.21 6.48
C PHE A 22 9.29 9.93 7.24
N LEU A 23 8.50 8.95 6.80
CA LEU A 23 7.23 8.60 7.45
C LEU A 23 7.43 8.06 8.87
N GLY A 24 8.50 7.29 9.10
CA GLY A 24 8.84 6.74 10.42
C GLY A 24 9.11 7.82 11.48
N ARG A 25 9.53 9.03 11.10
CA ARG A 25 9.75 10.15 12.04
C ARG A 25 8.47 10.60 12.73
N SER A 26 7.31 10.32 12.17
CA SER A 26 6.01 10.66 12.78
C SER A 26 5.67 9.79 13.99
N GLY A 27 6.26 8.59 14.11
CA GLY A 27 5.87 7.60 15.11
C GLY A 27 4.45 7.05 14.95
N GLN A 28 3.75 7.36 13.85
CA GLN A 28 2.35 6.98 13.64
C GLN A 28 2.18 5.59 13.01
N TYR A 29 3.27 4.95 12.58
CA TYR A 29 3.26 3.66 11.89
C TYR A 29 4.18 2.68 12.61
N ALA A 30 3.66 1.50 12.94
CA ALA A 30 4.47 0.36 13.30
C ALA A 30 5.13 -0.20 12.03
N MET A 31 6.46 -0.30 12.04
CA MET A 31 7.26 -0.64 10.88
C MET A 31 7.82 -2.05 11.02
N TYR A 32 7.61 -2.86 9.97
CA TYR A 32 8.05 -4.26 9.92
C TYR A 32 8.75 -4.55 8.59
N HIS A 33 9.76 -5.40 8.64
CA HIS A 33 10.32 -6.01 7.44
C HIS A 33 9.51 -7.23 7.01
N MET A 34 9.59 -7.55 5.72
CA MET A 34 9.08 -8.83 5.21
C MET A 34 9.69 -10.01 6.01
N GLY A 35 8.81 -10.92 6.45
CA GLY A 35 9.18 -12.09 7.26
C GLY A 35 9.17 -11.86 8.77
N GLU A 36 9.09 -10.61 9.25
CA GLU A 36 8.93 -10.33 10.67
C GLU A 36 7.50 -10.63 11.15
N PRO A 37 7.34 -11.15 12.38
CA PRO A 37 6.03 -11.30 12.99
C PRO A 37 5.43 -9.91 13.29
N ILE A 38 4.17 -9.74 12.91
CA ILE A 38 3.44 -8.47 13.06
C ILE A 38 2.57 -8.58 14.31
N ALA A 39 2.65 -7.59 15.19
CA ALA A 39 1.81 -7.53 16.37
C ALA A 39 0.32 -7.36 15.96
N PRO A 40 -0.62 -7.97 16.70
CA PRO A 40 -2.05 -7.78 16.44
C PRO A 40 -2.50 -6.35 16.78
N ASP A 41 -3.64 -5.93 16.20
CA ASP A 41 -4.35 -4.68 16.51
C ASP A 41 -3.60 -3.38 16.15
N GLU A 42 -2.56 -3.48 15.33
CA GLU A 42 -1.84 -2.34 14.79
C GLU A 42 -2.69 -1.57 13.78
N ARG A 43 -3.11 -0.36 14.14
CA ARG A 43 -3.95 0.46 13.25
C ARG A 43 -3.22 0.95 12.01
N ASN A 44 -1.93 1.26 12.12
CA ASN A 44 -1.16 1.86 11.05
C ASN A 44 0.12 1.05 10.85
N LEU A 45 0.14 0.27 9.80
CA LEU A 45 1.20 -0.67 9.50
C LEU A 45 2.00 -0.22 8.28
N LEU A 46 3.32 -0.35 8.36
CA LEU A 46 4.20 -0.27 7.21
C LEU A 46 5.00 -1.56 7.13
N LEU A 47 4.74 -2.35 6.09
CA LEU A 47 5.51 -3.53 5.73
C LEU A 47 6.42 -3.19 4.56
N HIS A 48 7.72 -3.45 4.67
CA HIS A 48 8.65 -3.16 3.57
C HIS A 48 9.71 -4.22 3.35
N LEU A 49 10.25 -4.23 2.12
CA LEU A 49 11.48 -4.94 1.82
C LEU A 49 12.69 -4.17 2.35
N PRO A 50 13.79 -4.86 2.68
CA PRO A 50 15.04 -4.19 3.01
C PRO A 50 15.62 -3.48 1.78
N MET A 51 16.47 -2.48 2.05
CA MET A 51 17.23 -1.81 1.00
C MET A 51 18.26 -2.80 0.46
N LEU A 52 18.29 -2.96 -0.87
CA LEU A 52 19.33 -3.75 -1.52
C LEU A 52 20.57 -2.88 -1.70
N ALA A 53 21.75 -3.49 -1.57
CA ALA A 53 22.98 -2.85 -1.97
C ALA A 53 22.91 -2.48 -3.47
N PRO A 54 23.56 -1.40 -3.94
CA PRO A 54 23.51 -0.97 -5.34
C PRO A 54 23.89 -2.07 -6.36
N GLN A 55 24.70 -3.03 -5.92
CA GLN A 55 25.23 -4.13 -6.71
C GLN A 55 24.33 -5.38 -6.68
N ALA A 56 23.34 -5.41 -5.78
CA ALA A 56 22.44 -6.53 -5.54
C ALA A 56 21.11 -6.38 -6.30
N ALA A 57 21.17 -5.88 -7.54
CA ALA A 57 19.98 -5.81 -8.38
C ALA A 57 19.41 -7.22 -8.57
N LEU A 58 18.17 -7.42 -8.15
CA LEU A 58 17.50 -8.70 -8.36
C LEU A 58 17.20 -8.85 -9.84
N ASP A 59 17.44 -10.05 -10.36
CA ASP A 59 16.87 -10.43 -11.64
C ASP A 59 15.33 -10.43 -11.56
N SER A 60 14.67 -10.43 -12.72
CA SER A 60 13.21 -10.34 -12.80
C SER A 60 12.49 -11.53 -12.14
N GLU A 61 13.09 -12.72 -12.16
CA GLU A 61 12.49 -13.91 -11.54
C GLU A 61 12.55 -13.82 -10.01
N THR A 62 13.70 -13.42 -9.47
CA THR A 62 13.91 -13.21 -8.05
C THR A 62 13.02 -12.06 -7.53
N SER A 63 12.93 -10.94 -8.26
CA SER A 63 11.99 -9.84 -7.93
C SER A 63 10.55 -10.33 -7.83
N ARG A 64 10.12 -11.17 -8.79
CA ARG A 64 8.78 -11.73 -8.81
C ARG A 64 8.53 -12.68 -7.65
N ARG A 65 9.49 -13.56 -7.32
CA ARG A 65 9.39 -14.48 -6.16
C ARG A 65 9.29 -13.71 -4.84
N VAL A 66 10.12 -12.67 -4.67
CA VAL A 66 10.06 -11.78 -3.49
C VAL A 66 8.70 -11.08 -3.42
N SER A 67 8.20 -10.54 -4.53
CA SER A 67 6.89 -9.88 -4.57
C SER A 67 5.74 -10.84 -4.26
N GLN A 68 5.81 -12.10 -4.71
CA GLN A 68 4.82 -13.13 -4.40
C GLN A 68 4.81 -13.50 -2.91
N ALA A 69 5.99 -13.63 -2.31
CA ALA A 69 6.12 -13.94 -0.89
C ALA A 69 5.67 -12.76 -0.02
N LEU A 70 6.05 -11.52 -0.38
CA LEU A 70 5.54 -10.31 0.24
C LEU A 70 4.02 -10.24 0.15
N ALA A 71 3.45 -10.52 -1.03
CA ALA A 71 2.01 -10.51 -1.24
C ALA A 71 1.29 -11.58 -0.39
N ALA A 72 1.91 -12.72 -0.11
CA ALA A 72 1.36 -13.72 0.80
C ALA A 72 1.22 -13.18 2.23
N GLN A 73 2.26 -12.53 2.74
CA GLN A 73 2.23 -11.88 4.06
C GLN A 73 1.20 -10.74 4.09
N VAL A 74 1.16 -9.89 3.06
CA VAL A 74 0.19 -8.80 2.92
C VAL A 74 -1.25 -9.32 2.97
N CYS A 75 -1.58 -10.36 2.21
CA CYS A 75 -2.94 -10.91 2.23
C CYS A 75 -3.34 -11.43 3.62
N SER A 76 -2.42 -12.04 4.37
CA SER A 76 -2.68 -12.47 5.75
C SER A 76 -2.99 -11.28 6.67
N ILE A 77 -2.26 -10.17 6.52
CA ILE A 77 -2.52 -8.93 7.27
C ILE A 77 -3.87 -8.34 6.87
N VAL A 78 -4.14 -8.23 5.58
CA VAL A 78 -5.39 -7.64 5.05
C VAL A 78 -6.63 -8.41 5.53
N GLN A 79 -6.54 -9.74 5.57
CA GLN A 79 -7.62 -10.60 6.06
C GLN A 79 -7.86 -10.51 7.56
N ARG A 80 -6.82 -10.17 8.33
CA ARG A 80 -6.89 -10.09 9.80
C ARG A 80 -7.25 -8.68 10.28
N GLU A 81 -6.60 -7.67 9.72
CA GLU A 81 -6.66 -6.28 10.19
C GLU A 81 -7.67 -5.41 9.43
N HIS A 82 -8.19 -5.90 8.29
CA HIS A 82 -9.16 -5.21 7.44
C HIS A 82 -8.85 -3.71 7.23
N PRO A 83 -7.67 -3.35 6.68
CA PRO A 83 -7.26 -1.96 6.55
C PRO A 83 -8.25 -1.19 5.69
N ALA A 84 -8.62 0.01 6.15
CA ALA A 84 -9.48 0.92 5.41
C ALA A 84 -8.80 1.45 4.14
N LEU A 85 -7.46 1.49 4.13
CA LEU A 85 -6.63 1.91 3.01
C LEU A 85 -5.42 1.00 2.85
N LEU A 86 -5.21 0.49 1.63
CA LEU A 86 -4.03 -0.27 1.24
C LEU A 86 -3.18 0.54 0.25
N VAL A 87 -1.98 0.95 0.66
CA VAL A 87 -1.03 1.66 -0.19
C VAL A 87 0.03 0.68 -0.69
N LEU A 88 0.09 0.46 -2.00
CA LEU A 88 1.03 -0.46 -2.64
C LEU A 88 2.09 0.31 -3.42
N VAL A 89 3.35 0.13 -3.03
CA VAL A 89 4.51 0.79 -3.65
C VAL A 89 5.38 -0.24 -4.36
N GLY A 90 5.41 -0.14 -5.69
CA GLY A 90 6.10 -1.08 -6.58
C GLY A 90 5.13 -1.85 -7.49
N GLY A 91 5.48 -1.98 -8.77
CA GLY A 91 4.63 -2.62 -9.79
C GLY A 91 4.42 -4.11 -9.54
N ASP A 92 5.51 -4.88 -9.40
CA ASP A 92 5.44 -6.33 -9.14
C ASP A 92 4.67 -6.63 -7.84
N THR A 93 4.87 -5.79 -6.82
CA THR A 93 4.15 -5.88 -5.55
C THR A 93 2.67 -5.63 -5.72
N ALA A 94 2.28 -4.56 -6.42
CA ALA A 94 0.88 -4.27 -6.70
C ALA A 94 0.21 -5.42 -7.46
N ILE A 95 0.85 -5.92 -8.52
CA ILE A 95 0.34 -7.04 -9.32
C ILE A 95 0.16 -8.29 -8.46
N ALA A 96 1.18 -8.66 -7.68
CA ALA A 96 1.15 -9.85 -6.84
C ALA A 96 0.07 -9.77 -5.75
N VAL A 97 -0.08 -8.63 -5.09
CA VAL A 97 -1.10 -8.43 -4.05
C VAL A 97 -2.50 -8.46 -4.64
N LEU A 98 -2.76 -7.71 -5.73
CA LEU A 98 -4.08 -7.67 -6.37
C LEU A 98 -4.50 -9.06 -6.88
N ALA A 99 -3.56 -9.80 -7.51
CA ALA A 99 -3.81 -11.16 -7.96
C ALA A 99 -4.20 -12.09 -6.81
N ARG A 100 -3.50 -12.01 -5.67
CA ARG A 100 -3.78 -12.84 -4.49
C ARG A 100 -5.08 -12.45 -3.77
N LEU A 101 -5.41 -11.17 -3.74
CA LEU A 101 -6.71 -10.71 -3.26
C LEU A 101 -7.85 -11.07 -4.23
N GLY A 102 -7.55 -11.55 -5.43
CA GLY A 102 -8.55 -11.87 -6.43
C GLY A 102 -9.22 -10.64 -7.05
N ILE A 103 -8.55 -9.48 -6.98
CA ILE A 103 -9.03 -8.22 -7.56
C ILE A 103 -8.54 -8.17 -9.01
N SER A 104 -9.46 -8.28 -9.97
CA SER A 104 -9.16 -8.30 -11.40
C SER A 104 -9.38 -6.95 -12.10
N SER A 105 -10.07 -6.02 -11.44
CA SER A 105 -10.37 -4.70 -11.99
C SER A 105 -10.35 -3.63 -10.90
N LEU A 106 -9.98 -2.43 -11.31
CA LEU A 106 -9.93 -1.26 -10.46
C LEU A 106 -10.73 -0.12 -11.09
N HIS A 107 -11.55 0.52 -10.28
CA HIS A 107 -12.17 1.79 -10.61
C HIS A 107 -11.31 2.91 -10.03
N ILE A 108 -10.78 3.78 -10.90
CA ILE A 108 -9.99 4.93 -10.46
C ILE A 108 -10.96 5.98 -9.91
N VAL A 109 -10.82 6.29 -8.62
CA VAL A 109 -11.62 7.30 -7.94
C VAL A 109 -11.08 8.69 -8.29
N ARG A 110 -9.76 8.87 -8.17
CA ARG A 110 -9.04 10.08 -8.55
C ARG A 110 -7.53 9.86 -8.55
N GLU A 111 -6.81 10.87 -8.99
CA GLU A 111 -5.37 10.98 -8.82
C GLU A 111 -5.04 11.79 -7.55
N LEU A 112 -4.15 11.26 -6.70
CA LEU A 112 -3.71 11.92 -5.46
C LEU A 112 -2.46 12.77 -5.69
N LEU A 113 -1.53 12.24 -6.46
CA LEU A 113 -0.30 12.88 -6.94
C LEU A 113 -0.10 12.43 -8.39
N PRO A 114 0.72 13.14 -9.21
CA PRO A 114 1.01 12.70 -10.57
C PRO A 114 1.44 11.23 -10.63
N GLY A 115 0.74 10.41 -11.42
CA GLY A 115 0.96 8.97 -11.55
C GLY A 115 0.55 8.11 -10.35
N VAL A 116 -0.18 8.66 -9.37
CA VAL A 116 -0.57 7.96 -8.13
C VAL A 116 -2.09 7.94 -7.97
N PRO A 117 -2.76 6.92 -8.53
CA PRO A 117 -4.21 6.79 -8.42
C PRO A 117 -4.64 6.30 -7.03
N LEU A 118 -5.73 6.87 -6.54
CA LEU A 118 -6.64 6.26 -5.57
C LEU A 118 -7.68 5.46 -6.35
N ALA A 119 -7.81 4.18 -6.03
CA ALA A 119 -8.69 3.26 -6.73
C ALA A 119 -9.51 2.41 -5.76
N GLN A 120 -10.59 1.84 -6.28
CA GLN A 120 -11.40 0.85 -5.60
C GLN A 120 -11.45 -0.43 -6.41
N GLY A 121 -11.33 -1.57 -5.73
CA GLY A 121 -11.44 -2.89 -6.34
C GLY A 121 -12.31 -3.79 -5.49
N ARG A 122 -12.92 -4.80 -6.11
CA ARG A 122 -13.62 -5.87 -5.38
C ARG A 122 -12.93 -7.19 -5.64
N ASP A 123 -12.83 -8.01 -4.60
CA ASP A 123 -12.44 -9.41 -4.75
C ASP A 123 -13.62 -10.25 -5.30
N ARG A 124 -13.41 -11.56 -5.40
CA ARG A 124 -14.43 -12.52 -5.83
C ARG A 124 -15.60 -12.65 -4.85
N SER A 125 -15.41 -12.30 -3.58
CA SER A 125 -16.47 -12.33 -2.56
C SER A 125 -17.32 -11.05 -2.56
N GLY A 126 -16.91 -10.04 -3.33
CA GLY A 126 -17.55 -8.73 -3.38
C GLY A 126 -17.03 -7.74 -2.33
N THR A 127 -16.04 -8.14 -1.52
CA THR A 127 -15.38 -7.29 -0.53
C THR A 127 -14.70 -6.12 -1.23
N LEU A 128 -15.01 -4.90 -0.78
CA LEU A 128 -14.48 -3.66 -1.35
C LEU A 128 -13.14 -3.30 -0.72
N TYR A 129 -12.15 -3.00 -1.55
CA TYR A 129 -10.83 -2.53 -1.17
C TYR A 129 -10.60 -1.12 -1.69
N THR A 130 -10.08 -0.25 -0.83
CA THR A 130 -9.59 1.08 -1.23
C THR A 130 -8.07 1.04 -1.30
N LEU A 131 -7.53 1.38 -2.46
CA LEU A 131 -6.14 1.12 -2.84
C LEU A 131 -5.48 2.40 -3.33
N VAL A 132 -4.20 2.59 -3.00
CA VAL A 132 -3.34 3.53 -3.71
C VAL A 132 -2.20 2.76 -4.35
N LEU A 133 -1.93 3.05 -5.62
CA LEU A 133 -0.84 2.44 -6.36
C LEU A 133 0.23 3.49 -6.63
N LYS A 134 1.48 3.23 -6.24
CA LYS A 134 2.61 4.12 -6.48
C LYS A 134 3.77 3.35 -7.12
N ALA A 135 4.37 3.90 -8.16
CA ALA A 135 5.65 3.40 -8.64
C ALA A 135 6.75 3.56 -7.57
N GLY A 136 7.68 2.60 -7.48
CA GLY A 136 8.64 2.51 -6.38
C GLY A 136 9.44 3.80 -6.13
N GLY A 137 10.11 4.32 -7.17
CA GLY A 137 10.97 5.50 -7.08
C GLY A 137 10.29 6.85 -7.29
N HIS A 138 8.96 6.90 -7.40
CA HIS A 138 8.23 8.14 -7.73
C HIS A 138 7.92 8.99 -6.48
N GLY A 139 7.91 10.31 -6.65
CA GLY A 139 7.62 11.30 -5.60
C GLY A 139 8.85 11.72 -4.78
N ASP A 140 8.65 12.75 -3.96
CA ASP A 140 9.66 13.23 -3.01
C ASP A 140 9.72 12.37 -1.72
N ALA A 141 10.48 12.79 -0.72
CA ALA A 141 10.59 12.07 0.55
C ALA A 141 9.27 12.07 1.36
N ALA A 142 8.41 13.07 1.20
CA ALA A 142 7.15 13.18 1.92
C ALA A 142 5.99 12.44 1.24
N ALA A 143 6.19 11.96 0.00
CA ALA A 143 5.14 11.41 -0.84
C ALA A 143 4.22 10.38 -0.15
N LEU A 144 4.75 9.44 0.65
CA LEU A 144 3.91 8.46 1.36
C LEU A 144 2.99 9.13 2.40
N GLN A 145 3.50 10.11 3.13
CA GLN A 145 2.71 10.87 4.09
C GLN A 145 1.60 11.66 3.37
N THR A 146 1.97 12.36 2.29
CA THR A 146 1.02 13.14 1.48
C THR A 146 -0.08 12.26 0.87
N ILE A 147 0.30 11.08 0.35
CA ILE A 147 -0.65 10.09 -0.19
C ILE A 147 -1.69 9.69 0.85
N VAL A 148 -1.25 9.33 2.06
CA VAL A 148 -2.18 8.88 3.10
C VAL A 148 -3.09 10.03 3.51
N GLN A 149 -2.54 11.23 3.70
CA GLN A 149 -3.32 12.41 4.04
C GLN A 149 -4.43 12.67 3.00
N TYR A 150 -4.08 12.73 1.71
CA TYR A 150 -5.06 12.99 0.65
C TYR A 150 -6.07 11.86 0.48
N ALA A 151 -5.66 10.60 0.65
CA ALA A 151 -6.57 9.46 0.62
C ALA A 151 -7.59 9.53 1.77
N GLN A 152 -7.13 9.88 2.98
CA GLN A 152 -7.98 10.02 4.16
C GLN A 152 -8.99 11.18 4.03
N GLU A 153 -8.56 12.30 3.45
CA GLU A 153 -9.41 13.46 3.13
C GLU A 153 -10.47 13.09 2.07
N SER A 154 -10.08 12.36 1.03
CA SER A 154 -10.98 11.94 -0.06
C SER A 154 -12.15 11.10 0.44
N ALA A 155 -11.89 10.19 1.39
CA ALA A 155 -12.98 9.41 1.98
C ALA A 155 -13.89 10.20 2.93
N LEU A 156 -13.43 11.32 3.51
CA LEU A 156 -14.30 12.24 4.25
C LEU A 156 -15.21 13.03 3.31
N GLY A 157 -14.75 13.30 2.08
CA GLY A 157 -15.56 13.92 1.02
C GLY A 157 -16.71 13.03 0.54
N SER A 158 -16.45 11.74 0.30
CA SER A 158 -17.48 10.79 -0.18
C SER A 158 -18.63 10.55 0.83
N LEU A 159 -18.37 10.70 2.13
CA LEU A 159 -19.39 10.59 3.19
C LEU A 159 -20.39 11.76 3.19
N LYS A 160 -20.03 12.94 2.66
CA LYS A 160 -20.93 14.10 2.60
C LYS A 160 -21.91 14.06 1.43
N PHE A 161 -21.67 13.23 0.42
CA PHE A 161 -22.52 13.13 -0.78
C PHE A 161 -23.32 11.82 -0.87
N GLY A 162 -23.22 10.93 0.13
CA GLY A 162 -23.85 9.60 0.13
C GLY A 162 -25.31 9.51 0.61
N HIS A 163 -26.04 10.62 0.77
CA HIS A 163 -27.44 10.62 1.26
C HIS A 163 -28.45 11.22 0.27
N ALA A 164 -28.18 11.12 -1.03
CA ALA A 164 -29.20 11.35 -2.05
C ALA A 164 -29.14 10.18 -3.04
N LEU A 165 -30.29 9.55 -3.26
CA LEU A 165 -30.55 8.36 -4.09
C LEU A 165 -30.45 7.02 -3.36
N ARG A 166 -31.45 6.74 -2.53
CA ARG A 166 -32.40 5.64 -2.78
C ARG A 166 -33.69 5.90 -2.02
#